data_AF-A0A268RYF9-F1
#
_entry.id   AF-A0A268RYF9-F1
#
_cell.length_a   1.000
_cell.length_b   1.000
_cell.length_c   1.000
_cell.angle_alpha   90.00
_cell.angle_beta   90.00
_cell.angle_gamma   90.00
#
_symmetry.space_group_name_H-M   'P 1'
#
loop_
_entity.id
_entity.type
_entity.pdbx_description
1 polymer ?
#
loop_
_entity_poly.entity_id
_entity_poly.type
_entity_poly.pdbx_seq_one_letter_code
_entity_poly.pdbx_strand_id
1 'polypeptide(L)'
;MAWISEENKALLAKEGMERGQTLTYDSVVQLTKKYPSLEFEDILTILKYVDEDHSLDIMNMYCYHATKLESVQSAFEFASSYRNYDLLLALLDKHQHDDLLTEWCQVYELVSTLRYNINIDFKEVLAKTEKLLPYIKSDLLITKLKILRYSAYYRLKQYKMAHAITLETAEFLKTLRPGYLKSVLAARVANNLAYSYFLFEHNVKKAEQLISSTIVNPATQEYILASAHQILGQIYIFNNFQKSKQNLIFSYNLYKKMNVLSQANVIKNNDLIFLHNVHQKYFPLDEDMDIEEQAHQYIIRKQPDKAIALLDMAEQQNGKNKFNLFYRSMATDNYHLCKEALHFAMMDGDFVFTKWMFEKFEEKYVLTNERGILN
;
A
#
# COMPACT_ATOMS: atom_id res chain seq x y z
N MET A 1 1.69 12.07 -15.49
CA MET A 1 1.52 13.54 -15.57
C MET A 1 2.23 14.13 -14.38
N ALA A 2 3.40 14.75 -14.58
CA ALA A 2 4.12 15.45 -13.51
C ALA A 2 3.40 16.78 -13.21
N TRP A 3 2.82 16.89 -12.03
CA TRP A 3 2.28 18.16 -11.55
C TRP A 3 3.44 19.02 -11.02
N ILE A 4 3.39 20.31 -11.34
CA ILE A 4 4.36 21.33 -10.96
C ILE A 4 3.58 22.61 -10.64
N SER A 5 3.99 23.34 -9.60
CA SER A 5 3.34 24.58 -9.20
C SER A 5 3.48 25.66 -10.27
N GLU A 6 2.55 26.61 -10.34
CA GLU A 6 2.66 27.75 -11.27
C GLU A 6 3.92 28.59 -11.00
N GLU A 7 4.35 28.67 -9.74
CA GLU A 7 5.58 29.31 -9.31
C GLU A 7 6.81 28.61 -9.93
N ASN A 8 6.87 27.27 -9.83
CA ASN A 8 7.96 26.51 -10.42
C ASN A 8 7.91 26.55 -11.95
N LYS A 9 6.73 26.59 -12.58
CA LYS A 9 6.61 26.82 -14.04
C LYS A 9 7.16 28.18 -14.46
N ALA A 10 6.79 29.24 -13.73
CA ALA A 10 7.29 30.59 -14.00
C ALA A 10 8.81 30.68 -13.83
N LEU A 11 9.35 29.99 -12.83
CA LEU A 11 10.78 29.84 -12.63
C LEU A 11 11.45 29.13 -13.81
N LEU A 12 10.93 27.98 -14.24
CA LEU A 12 11.49 27.24 -15.38
C LEU A 12 11.48 28.06 -16.67
N ALA A 13 10.39 28.78 -16.94
CA ALA A 13 10.31 29.69 -18.09
C ALA A 13 11.38 30.80 -18.03
N LYS A 14 11.62 31.38 -16.84
CA LYS A 14 12.66 32.39 -16.62
C LYS A 14 14.07 31.83 -16.83
N GLU A 15 14.30 30.57 -16.49
CA GLU A 15 15.59 29.88 -16.68
C GLU A 15 15.75 29.27 -18.07
N GLY A 16 14.75 29.37 -18.96
CA GLY A 16 14.76 28.73 -20.28
C GLY A 16 14.76 27.20 -20.20
N MET A 17 14.25 26.65 -19.09
CA MET A 17 14.16 25.20 -18.89
C MET A 17 12.83 24.68 -19.45
N GLU A 18 12.93 23.71 -20.36
CA GLU A 18 11.80 23.11 -21.06
C GLU A 18 11.65 21.62 -20.72
N ARG A 19 10.43 21.13 -20.83
CA ARG A 19 10.13 19.70 -20.61
C ARG A 19 10.86 18.83 -21.64
N GLY A 20 11.53 17.79 -21.16
CA GLY A 20 12.33 16.87 -21.97
C GLY A 20 13.80 17.27 -22.10
N GLN A 21 14.22 18.38 -21.50
CA GLN A 21 15.65 18.71 -21.41
C GLN A 21 16.35 17.79 -20.41
N THR A 22 17.57 17.38 -20.74
CA THR A 22 18.42 16.62 -19.82
C THR A 22 19.02 17.55 -18.78
N LEU A 23 18.78 17.25 -17.51
CA LEU A 23 19.41 17.96 -16.39
C LEU A 23 20.58 17.15 -15.85
N THR A 24 21.55 17.86 -15.25
CA THR A 24 22.65 17.24 -14.51
C THR A 24 22.55 17.61 -13.03
N TYR A 25 23.26 16.87 -12.19
CA TYR A 25 23.42 17.25 -10.79
C TYR A 25 23.96 18.67 -10.63
N ASP A 26 24.96 19.07 -11.44
CA ASP A 26 25.52 20.41 -11.41
C ASP A 26 24.49 21.49 -11.77
N SER A 27 23.61 21.21 -12.73
CA SER A 27 22.49 22.09 -13.08
C SER A 27 21.58 22.34 -11.86
N VAL A 28 21.27 21.30 -11.10
CA VAL A 28 20.45 21.41 -9.87
C VAL A 28 21.18 22.17 -8.76
N VAL A 29 22.48 21.94 -8.59
CA VAL A 29 23.30 22.68 -7.62
C VAL A 29 23.36 24.18 -7.98
N GLN A 30 23.52 24.51 -9.26
CA GLN A 30 23.50 25.90 -9.71
C GLN A 30 22.13 26.54 -9.49
N LEU A 31 21.05 25.81 -9.76
CA LEU A 31 19.69 26.28 -9.54
C LEU A 31 19.42 26.58 -8.07
N THR A 32 19.79 25.68 -7.16
CA THR A 32 19.59 25.86 -5.70
C THR A 32 20.47 26.97 -5.12
N LYS A 33 21.68 27.18 -5.67
CA LYS A 33 22.51 28.34 -5.32
C LYS A 33 21.89 29.67 -5.77
N LYS A 34 21.33 29.69 -6.98
CA LYS A 34 20.68 30.88 -7.55
C LYS A 34 19.35 31.19 -6.88
N TYR A 35 18.63 30.17 -6.43
CA TYR A 35 17.34 30.27 -5.77
C TYR A 35 17.35 29.54 -4.41
N PRO A 36 17.94 30.15 -3.37
CA PRO A 36 18.07 29.52 -2.04
C PRO A 36 16.74 29.26 -1.33
N SER A 37 15.64 29.85 -1.82
CA SER A 37 14.28 29.65 -1.31
C SER A 37 13.64 28.35 -1.82
N LEU A 38 14.24 27.67 -2.80
CA LEU A 38 13.72 26.38 -3.27
C LEU A 38 13.80 25.35 -2.16
N GLU A 39 12.66 24.74 -1.87
CA GLU A 39 12.57 23.65 -0.92
C GLU A 39 12.76 22.30 -1.63
N PHE A 40 12.94 21.24 -0.84
CA PHE A 40 13.16 19.89 -1.36
C PHE A 40 12.06 19.43 -2.32
N GLU A 41 10.80 19.80 -2.04
CA GLU A 41 9.64 19.48 -2.88
C GLU A 41 9.69 20.18 -4.24
N ASP A 42 10.18 21.42 -4.28
CA ASP A 42 10.32 22.18 -5.52
C ASP A 42 11.35 21.54 -6.44
N ILE A 43 12.50 21.16 -5.88
CA ILE A 43 13.58 20.51 -6.63
C ILE A 43 13.09 19.19 -7.22
N LEU A 44 12.41 18.37 -6.42
CA LEU A 44 11.85 17.10 -6.87
C LEU A 44 10.82 17.28 -7.98
N THR A 45 9.90 18.24 -7.84
CA THR A 45 8.84 18.47 -8.83
C THR A 45 9.38 19.07 -10.12
N ILE A 46 10.36 19.97 -10.04
CA ILE A 46 11.11 20.49 -11.18
C ILE A 46 11.78 19.36 -11.94
N LEU A 47 12.54 18.50 -11.25
CA LEU A 47 13.25 17.40 -11.91
C LEU A 47 12.29 16.43 -12.59
N LYS A 48 11.20 16.03 -11.92
CA LYS A 48 10.18 15.17 -12.53
C LYS A 48 9.49 15.81 -13.73
N TYR A 49 9.37 17.13 -13.77
CA TYR A 49 8.74 17.85 -14.87
C TYR A 49 9.67 18.01 -16.07
N VAL A 50 10.94 18.37 -15.81
CA VAL A 50 11.93 18.67 -16.85
C VAL A 50 12.56 17.39 -17.41
N ASP A 51 13.01 16.49 -16.54
CA ASP A 51 13.79 15.30 -16.88
C ASP A 51 13.29 14.07 -16.09
N GLU A 52 12.08 13.60 -16.43
CA GLU A 52 11.41 12.51 -15.71
C GLU A 52 12.28 11.25 -15.63
N ASP A 53 12.99 10.92 -16.71
CA ASP A 53 13.78 9.69 -16.85
C ASP A 53 15.03 9.67 -15.95
N HIS A 54 15.72 10.80 -15.77
CA HIS A 54 16.91 10.90 -14.91
C HIS A 54 16.63 11.52 -13.53
N SER A 55 15.39 11.94 -13.28
CA SER A 55 15.00 12.63 -12.04
C SER A 55 15.41 11.88 -10.77
N LEU A 56 15.29 10.56 -10.76
CA LEU A 56 15.61 9.73 -9.59
C LEU A 56 17.13 9.71 -9.32
N ASP A 57 17.95 9.55 -10.34
CA ASP A 57 19.41 9.50 -10.21
C ASP A 57 19.97 10.85 -9.74
N ILE A 58 19.45 11.94 -10.29
CA ILE A 58 19.84 13.30 -9.88
C ILE A 58 19.40 13.55 -8.43
N MET A 59 18.18 13.13 -8.04
CA MET A 59 17.71 13.26 -6.67
C MET A 59 18.50 12.41 -5.68
N ASN A 60 18.98 11.22 -6.06
CA ASN A 60 19.84 10.41 -5.23
C ASN A 60 21.15 11.15 -4.90
N MET A 61 21.78 11.76 -5.92
CA MET A 61 22.98 12.58 -5.74
C MET A 61 22.70 13.83 -4.91
N TYR A 62 21.60 14.52 -5.17
CA TYR A 62 21.16 15.68 -4.38
C TYR A 62 20.96 15.33 -2.90
N CYS A 63 20.29 14.22 -2.62
CA CYS A 63 20.08 13.72 -1.26
C CYS A 63 21.40 13.42 -0.54
N TYR A 64 22.33 12.73 -1.22
CA TYR A 64 23.62 12.37 -0.65
C TYR A 64 24.47 13.60 -0.29
N HIS A 65 24.39 14.66 -1.10
CA HIS A 65 25.16 15.89 -0.91
C HIS A 65 24.41 17.01 -0.18
N ALA A 66 23.17 16.79 0.26
CA ALA A 66 22.39 17.78 0.98
C ALA A 66 23.09 18.22 2.27
N THR A 67 23.08 19.53 2.54
CA THR A 67 23.68 20.13 3.75
C THR A 67 22.69 20.95 4.56
N LYS A 68 21.62 21.49 3.95
CA LYS A 68 20.52 22.13 4.67
C LYS A 68 19.80 21.07 5.52
N LEU A 69 19.67 21.31 6.83
CA LEU A 69 19.08 20.35 7.77
C LEU A 69 17.73 19.78 7.29
N GLU A 70 16.79 20.64 6.87
CA GLU A 70 15.47 20.22 6.36
C GLU A 70 15.58 19.35 5.08
N SER A 71 16.60 19.58 4.25
CA SER A 71 16.86 18.77 3.05
C SER A 71 17.45 17.40 3.40
N VAL A 72 18.33 17.33 4.41
CA VAL A 72 18.86 16.04 4.92
C VAL A 72 17.73 15.21 5.55
N GLN A 73 16.86 15.84 6.33
CA GLN A 73 15.66 15.19 6.89
C GLN A 73 14.75 14.64 5.78
N SER A 74 14.53 15.44 4.74
CA SER A 74 13.76 15.02 3.55
C SER A 74 14.44 13.88 2.77
N ALA A 75 15.78 13.87 2.73
CA ALA A 75 16.57 12.84 2.07
C ALA A 75 16.38 11.46 2.73
N PHE A 76 16.28 11.38 4.06
CA PHE A 76 15.96 10.12 4.76
C PHE A 76 14.60 9.55 4.30
N GLU A 77 13.54 10.38 4.28
CA GLU A 77 12.23 9.92 3.81
C GLU A 77 12.27 9.57 2.34
N PHE A 78 12.97 10.36 1.50
CA PHE A 78 13.15 10.09 0.08
C PHE A 78 13.79 8.72 -0.15
N ALA A 79 14.96 8.45 0.44
CA ALA A 79 15.65 7.18 0.30
C ALA A 79 14.77 6.00 0.75
N SER A 80 14.12 6.13 1.92
CA SER A 80 13.19 5.12 2.45
C SER A 80 11.99 4.88 1.54
N SER A 81 11.52 5.94 0.88
CA SER A 81 10.31 5.94 0.06
C SER A 81 10.50 5.33 -1.31
N TYR A 82 11.61 5.67 -1.95
CA TYR A 82 12.01 5.14 -3.25
C TYR A 82 12.74 3.79 -3.13
N ARG A 83 12.79 3.22 -1.91
CA ARG A 83 13.44 1.93 -1.63
C ARG A 83 14.92 1.91 -2.03
N ASN A 84 15.58 3.07 -1.98
CA ASN A 84 17.01 3.17 -2.22
C ASN A 84 17.75 2.85 -0.93
N TYR A 85 18.04 1.56 -0.72
CA TYR A 85 18.69 1.07 0.50
C TYR A 85 20.09 1.66 0.69
N ASP A 86 20.87 1.67 -0.38
CA ASP A 86 22.26 2.10 -0.35
C ASP A 86 22.34 3.58 0.04
N LEU A 87 21.48 4.43 -0.53
CA LEU A 87 21.38 5.82 -0.13
C LEU A 87 20.94 5.97 1.33
N LEU A 88 19.97 5.16 1.79
CA LEU A 88 19.52 5.23 3.18
C LEU A 88 20.63 4.87 4.15
N LEU A 89 21.40 3.80 3.88
CA LEU A 89 22.55 3.40 4.68
C LEU A 89 23.65 4.46 4.66
N ALA A 90 23.93 5.03 3.49
CA ALA A 90 24.92 6.10 3.36
C ALA A 90 24.53 7.35 4.17
N LEU A 91 23.24 7.71 4.19
CA LEU A 91 22.74 8.81 5.03
C LEU A 91 22.84 8.49 6.53
N LEU A 92 22.51 7.26 6.93
CA LEU A 92 22.64 6.81 8.33
C LEU A 92 24.10 6.89 8.78
N ASP A 93 25.02 6.34 8.01
CA ASP A 93 26.46 6.34 8.34
C ASP A 93 27.04 7.76 8.40
N LYS A 94 26.71 8.59 7.40
CA LYS A 94 27.19 9.99 7.32
C LYS A 94 26.73 10.85 8.50
N HIS A 95 25.53 10.60 9.03
CA HIS A 95 24.90 11.46 10.03
C HIS A 95 24.74 10.79 11.41
N GLN A 96 25.32 9.61 11.65
CA GLN A 96 25.20 8.88 12.93
C GLN A 96 25.75 9.63 14.16
N HIS A 97 26.64 10.59 13.94
CA HIS A 97 27.26 11.42 14.99
C HIS A 97 26.78 12.87 14.98
N ASP A 98 25.73 13.18 14.22
CA ASP A 98 25.11 14.51 14.19
C ASP A 98 23.98 14.58 15.23
N ASP A 99 24.20 15.36 16.28
CA ASP A 99 23.24 15.54 17.39
C ASP A 99 21.86 16.04 16.90
N LEU A 100 21.81 16.84 15.83
CA LEU A 100 20.56 17.37 15.27
C LEU A 100 19.78 16.31 14.47
N LEU A 101 20.44 15.22 14.08
CA LEU A 101 19.87 14.14 13.27
C LEU A 101 19.78 12.81 14.03
N THR A 102 20.11 12.78 15.31
CA THR A 102 20.08 11.55 16.13
C THR A 102 18.71 10.87 16.10
N GLU A 103 17.62 11.63 16.30
CA GLU A 103 16.25 11.08 16.22
C GLU A 103 15.95 10.48 14.84
N TRP A 104 16.44 11.13 13.78
CA TRP A 104 16.25 10.69 12.40
C TRP A 104 16.99 9.37 12.16
N CYS A 105 18.26 9.29 12.55
CA CYS A 105 19.04 8.07 12.41
C CYS A 105 18.38 6.89 13.13
N GLN A 106 17.93 7.07 14.37
CA GLN A 106 17.25 6.02 15.14
C GLN A 106 15.95 5.52 14.47
N VAL A 107 15.10 6.44 14.02
CA VAL A 107 13.82 6.08 13.37
C VAL A 107 14.06 5.40 12.03
N TYR A 108 15.01 5.89 11.23
CA TYR A 108 15.26 5.33 9.90
C TYR A 108 16.10 4.04 9.93
N GLU A 109 16.89 3.81 10.97
CA GLU A 109 17.49 2.50 11.25
C GLU A 109 16.43 1.45 11.58
N LEU A 110 15.40 1.82 12.35
CA LEU A 110 14.24 0.94 12.54
C LEU A 110 13.55 0.69 11.19
N VAL A 111 13.28 1.74 10.40
CA VAL A 111 12.64 1.58 9.08
C VAL A 111 13.45 0.68 8.15
N SER A 112 14.78 0.79 8.16
CA SER A 112 15.65 -0.06 7.33
C SER A 112 15.57 -1.52 7.78
N THR A 113 15.71 -1.78 9.09
CA THR A 113 15.57 -3.12 9.68
C THR A 113 14.24 -3.78 9.28
N LEU A 114 13.15 -3.00 9.30
CA LEU A 114 11.81 -3.48 8.98
C LEU A 114 11.56 -3.74 7.49
N ARG A 115 12.41 -3.24 6.60
CA ARG A 115 12.24 -3.45 5.16
C ARG A 115 13.08 -4.60 4.65
N TYR A 116 14.22 -4.89 5.29
CA TYR A 116 15.20 -5.85 4.78
C TYR A 116 15.32 -7.13 5.61
N ASN A 117 14.66 -7.21 6.76
CA ASN A 117 14.51 -8.47 7.48
C ASN A 117 13.30 -9.26 6.93
N ILE A 118 13.54 -10.47 6.43
CA ILE A 118 12.52 -11.34 5.82
C ILE A 118 11.62 -11.97 6.90
N ASN A 119 12.09 -12.06 8.15
CA ASN A 119 11.43 -12.76 9.26
C ASN A 119 11.02 -11.80 10.39
N ILE A 120 10.39 -10.69 10.06
CA ILE A 120 9.98 -9.69 11.05
C ILE A 120 8.79 -10.19 11.87
N ASP A 121 8.95 -10.20 13.19
CA ASP A 121 7.81 -10.28 14.11
C ASP A 121 7.17 -8.89 14.24
N PHE A 122 5.93 -8.75 13.76
CA PHE A 122 5.18 -7.50 13.86
C PHE A 122 4.88 -7.06 15.29
N LYS A 123 4.92 -7.98 16.29
CA LYS A 123 4.86 -7.60 17.71
C LYS A 123 6.13 -6.89 18.16
N GLU A 124 7.28 -7.34 17.69
CA GLU A 124 8.57 -6.68 17.96
C GLU A 124 8.59 -5.27 17.36
N VAL A 125 7.99 -5.07 16.19
CA VAL A 125 7.82 -3.75 15.58
C VAL A 125 7.06 -2.81 16.52
N LEU A 126 5.92 -3.26 17.06
CA LEU A 126 5.14 -2.47 18.01
C LEU A 126 5.99 -2.13 19.25
N ALA A 127 6.66 -3.11 19.84
CA ALA A 127 7.51 -2.89 21.02
C ALA A 127 8.65 -1.89 20.76
N LYS A 128 9.33 -1.99 19.60
CA LYS A 128 10.41 -1.07 19.21
C LYS A 128 9.89 0.35 19.00
N THR A 129 8.75 0.51 18.31
CA THR A 129 8.15 1.84 18.12
C THR A 129 7.69 2.46 19.44
N GLU A 130 7.13 1.66 20.35
CA GLU A 130 6.69 2.10 21.68
C GLU A 130 7.87 2.51 22.56
N LYS A 131 8.97 1.76 22.53
CA LYS A 131 10.20 2.11 23.24
C LYS A 131 10.82 3.40 22.71
N LEU A 132 10.76 3.65 21.40
CA LEU A 132 11.40 4.81 20.79
C LEU A 132 10.58 6.10 20.99
N LEU A 133 9.24 6.01 20.99
CA LEU A 133 8.33 7.16 21.00
C LEU A 133 8.63 8.24 22.07
N PRO A 134 8.94 7.90 23.34
CA PRO A 134 9.20 8.90 24.38
C PRO A 134 10.44 9.77 24.14
N TYR A 135 11.34 9.33 23.26
CA TYR A 135 12.60 10.02 22.95
C TYR A 135 12.52 10.88 21.69
N ILE A 136 11.42 10.80 20.94
CA ILE A 136 11.24 11.53 19.68
C ILE A 136 10.48 12.84 19.95
N LYS A 137 11.10 13.97 19.57
CA LYS A 137 10.48 15.29 19.67
C LYS A 137 9.91 15.76 18.34
N SER A 138 10.45 15.28 17.22
CA SER A 138 9.95 15.66 15.90
C SER A 138 8.57 15.07 15.62
N ASP A 139 7.58 15.95 15.41
CA ASP A 139 6.22 15.56 15.02
C ASP A 139 6.17 14.72 13.72
N LEU A 140 7.10 14.99 12.78
CA LEU A 140 7.22 14.23 11.53
C LEU A 140 7.68 12.79 11.79
N LEU A 141 8.63 12.61 12.72
CA LEU A 141 9.11 11.29 13.12
C LEU A 141 8.07 10.54 13.97
N ILE A 142 7.34 11.23 14.85
CA ILE A 142 6.19 10.65 15.57
C ILE A 142 5.16 10.12 14.55
N THR A 143 4.85 10.90 13.52
CA THR A 143 3.97 10.50 12.43
C THR A 143 4.50 9.26 11.70
N LYS A 144 5.80 9.22 11.40
CA LYS A 144 6.45 8.05 10.78
C LYS A 144 6.31 6.79 11.64
N LEU A 145 6.54 6.89 12.95
CA LEU A 145 6.39 5.78 13.88
C LEU A 145 4.93 5.30 13.96
N LYS A 146 3.95 6.21 13.95
CA LYS A 146 2.54 5.85 13.88
C LYS A 146 2.19 5.08 12.60
N ILE A 147 2.78 5.42 11.45
CA ILE A 147 2.64 4.68 10.18
C ILE A 147 3.24 3.25 10.28
N LEU A 148 4.38 3.09 10.97
CA LEU A 148 4.95 1.76 11.22
C LEU A 148 4.04 0.92 12.11
N ARG A 149 3.48 1.53 13.17
CA ARG A 149 2.51 0.87 14.05
C ARG A 149 1.24 0.45 13.31
N TYR A 150 0.70 1.30 12.42
CA TYR A 150 -0.38 0.91 11.53
C TYR A 150 -0.04 -0.36 10.75
N SER A 151 1.14 -0.39 10.12
CA SER A 151 1.57 -1.53 9.31
C SER A 151 1.66 -2.80 10.15
N ALA A 152 2.15 -2.71 11.38
CA ALA A 152 2.21 -3.83 12.31
C ALA A 152 0.81 -4.30 12.77
N TYR A 153 -0.07 -3.39 13.20
CA TYR A 153 -1.45 -3.74 13.56
C TYR A 153 -2.20 -4.39 12.41
N TYR A 154 -2.05 -3.86 11.19
CA TYR A 154 -2.64 -4.43 9.99
C TYR A 154 -2.14 -5.87 9.74
N ARG A 155 -0.83 -6.10 9.82
CA ARG A 155 -0.24 -7.44 9.62
C ARG A 155 -0.64 -8.44 10.70
N LEU A 156 -0.93 -7.96 11.91
CA LEU A 156 -1.47 -8.75 13.02
C LEU A 156 -3.00 -8.91 12.94
N LYS A 157 -3.65 -8.49 11.85
CA LYS A 157 -5.11 -8.46 11.67
C LYS A 157 -5.87 -7.67 12.75
N GLN A 158 -5.20 -6.75 13.45
CA GLN A 158 -5.81 -5.88 14.45
C GLN A 158 -6.40 -4.62 13.79
N TYR A 159 -7.35 -4.81 12.87
CA TYR A 159 -7.85 -3.75 11.99
C TYR A 159 -8.49 -2.58 12.73
N LYS A 160 -9.16 -2.83 13.86
CA LYS A 160 -9.70 -1.76 14.73
C LYS A 160 -8.60 -0.84 15.26
N MET A 161 -7.48 -1.41 15.71
CA MET A 161 -6.34 -0.65 16.21
C MET A 161 -5.63 0.10 15.07
N ALA A 162 -5.46 -0.56 13.92
CA ALA A 162 -4.92 0.04 12.71
C ALA A 162 -5.76 1.25 12.24
N HIS A 163 -7.09 1.12 12.28
CA HIS A 163 -8.01 2.21 11.98
C HIS A 163 -7.85 3.38 12.95
N ALA A 164 -7.92 3.11 14.26
CA ALA A 164 -7.86 4.14 15.30
C ALA A 164 -6.57 4.98 15.22
N ILE A 165 -5.41 4.33 15.13
CA ILE A 165 -4.12 5.04 15.05
C ILE A 165 -3.99 5.86 13.77
N THR A 166 -4.50 5.36 12.64
CA THR A 166 -4.40 6.08 11.37
C THR A 166 -5.33 7.29 11.34
N LEU A 167 -6.52 7.18 11.93
CA LEU A 167 -7.45 8.30 12.09
C LEU A 167 -6.82 9.41 12.95
N GLU A 168 -6.24 9.06 14.10
CA GLU A 168 -5.52 10.00 14.97
C GLU A 168 -4.35 10.65 14.22
N THR A 169 -3.60 9.86 13.44
CA THR A 169 -2.46 10.36 12.65
C THR A 169 -2.91 11.32 11.56
N ALA A 170 -4.07 11.08 10.93
CA ALA A 170 -4.62 11.96 9.91
C ALA A 170 -5.02 13.34 10.48
N GLU A 171 -5.59 13.37 11.69
CA GLU A 171 -5.88 14.62 12.39
C GLU A 171 -4.60 15.36 12.80
N PHE A 172 -3.62 14.63 13.33
CA PHE A 172 -2.32 15.19 13.69
C PHE A 172 -1.58 15.78 12.48
N LEU A 173 -1.63 15.13 11.32
CA LEU A 173 -1.02 15.63 10.09
C LEU A 173 -1.51 17.02 9.68
N LYS A 174 -2.75 17.40 10.02
CA LYS A 174 -3.30 18.72 9.68
C LYS A 174 -2.52 19.85 10.34
N THR A 175 -1.96 19.62 11.53
CA THR A 175 -1.23 20.63 12.31
C THR A 175 0.21 20.84 11.85
N LEU A 176 0.77 19.90 11.06
CA LEU A 176 2.17 19.98 10.63
C LEU A 176 2.39 21.08 9.59
N ARG A 177 3.60 21.66 9.58
CA ARG A 177 3.99 22.63 8.55
C ARG A 177 3.98 21.99 7.15
N PRO A 178 3.50 22.69 6.11
CA PRO A 178 3.62 22.24 4.71
C PRO A 178 5.06 21.98 4.28
N GLY A 179 5.24 21.03 3.35
CA GLY A 179 6.52 20.66 2.75
C GLY A 179 6.58 19.17 2.41
N TYR A 180 7.67 18.77 1.75
CA TYR A 180 7.85 17.43 1.18
C TYR A 180 7.47 16.29 2.15
N LEU A 181 8.01 16.34 3.38
CA LEU A 181 7.77 15.30 4.39
C LEU A 181 6.29 15.19 4.75
N LYS A 182 5.59 16.32 4.96
CA LYS A 182 4.14 16.32 5.21
C LYS A 182 3.39 15.76 4.00
N SER A 183 3.72 16.18 2.78
CA SER A 183 3.06 15.72 1.55
C SER A 183 3.16 14.20 1.38
N VAL A 184 4.35 13.64 1.61
CA VAL A 184 4.61 12.20 1.53
C VAL A 184 3.89 11.43 2.64
N LEU A 185 4.00 11.89 3.89
CA LEU A 185 3.35 11.23 5.02
C LEU A 185 1.83 11.29 4.89
N ALA A 186 1.28 12.40 4.39
CA ALA A 186 -0.14 12.56 4.13
C ALA A 186 -0.65 11.58 3.06
N ALA A 187 0.08 11.38 1.96
CA ALA A 187 -0.27 10.38 0.94
C ALA A 187 -0.31 8.96 1.54
N ARG A 188 0.67 8.61 2.38
CA ARG A 188 0.72 7.31 3.05
C ARG A 188 -0.43 7.12 4.03
N VAL A 189 -0.71 8.12 4.87
CA VAL A 189 -1.79 8.06 5.85
C VAL A 189 -3.15 8.03 5.17
N ALA A 190 -3.36 8.81 4.10
CA ALA A 190 -4.59 8.75 3.31
C ALA A 190 -4.80 7.35 2.72
N ASN A 191 -3.76 6.74 2.15
CA ASN A 191 -3.82 5.38 1.61
C ASN A 191 -4.15 4.34 2.69
N ASN A 192 -3.46 4.38 3.84
CA ASN A 192 -3.69 3.50 4.98
C ASN A 192 -5.09 3.67 5.58
N LEU A 193 -5.55 4.91 5.67
CA LEU A 193 -6.86 5.25 6.22
C LEU A 193 -7.98 4.78 5.28
N ALA A 194 -7.80 4.96 3.97
CA ALA A 194 -8.72 4.44 2.97
C ALA A 194 -8.88 2.94 3.10
N TYR A 195 -7.78 2.22 3.24
CA TYR A 195 -7.81 0.77 3.39
C TYR A 195 -8.46 0.34 4.70
N SER A 196 -8.22 1.09 5.77
CA SER A 196 -8.89 0.85 7.06
C SER A 196 -10.39 1.09 6.99
N TYR A 197 -10.84 2.15 6.32
CA TYR A 197 -12.27 2.40 6.09
C TYR A 197 -12.91 1.28 5.26
N PHE A 198 -12.19 0.78 4.26
CA PHE A 198 -12.65 -0.32 3.42
C PHE A 198 -12.79 -1.63 4.22
N LEU A 199 -11.73 -2.07 4.90
CA LEU A 199 -11.70 -3.38 5.56
C LEU A 199 -12.48 -3.44 6.87
N PHE A 200 -12.38 -2.40 7.70
CA PHE A 200 -12.96 -2.41 9.05
C PHE A 200 -14.36 -1.82 9.11
N GLU A 201 -14.59 -0.65 8.51
CA GLU A 201 -15.90 0.02 8.54
C GLU A 201 -16.79 -0.31 7.34
N HIS A 202 -16.24 -0.95 6.30
CA HIS A 202 -16.91 -1.13 5.02
C HIS A 202 -17.43 0.18 4.40
N ASN A 203 -16.75 1.28 4.69
CA ASN A 203 -17.09 2.60 4.20
C ASN A 203 -16.42 2.85 2.83
N VAL A 204 -16.95 2.18 1.81
CA VAL A 204 -16.43 2.21 0.43
C VAL A 204 -16.30 3.64 -0.09
N LYS A 205 -17.33 4.47 0.09
CA LYS A 205 -17.35 5.85 -0.41
C LYS A 205 -16.20 6.68 0.18
N LYS A 206 -15.96 6.57 1.49
CA LYS A 206 -14.89 7.31 2.15
C LYS A 206 -13.51 6.78 1.74
N ALA A 207 -13.37 5.47 1.57
CA ALA A 207 -12.15 4.87 1.05
C ALA A 207 -11.82 5.39 -0.36
N GLU A 208 -12.79 5.39 -1.28
CA GLU A 208 -12.61 5.91 -2.65
C GLU A 208 -12.21 7.40 -2.67
N GLN A 209 -12.82 8.23 -1.81
CA GLN A 209 -12.48 9.66 -1.71
C GLN A 209 -11.02 9.88 -1.29
N LEU A 210 -10.54 9.12 -0.30
CA LEU A 210 -9.16 9.19 0.19
C LEU A 210 -8.15 8.64 -0.83
N ILE A 211 -8.51 7.60 -1.57
CA ILE A 211 -7.65 7.12 -2.65
C ILE A 211 -7.59 8.14 -3.79
N SER A 212 -8.71 8.76 -4.13
CA SER A 212 -8.76 9.80 -5.17
C SER A 212 -7.80 10.95 -4.85
N SER A 213 -7.76 11.41 -3.60
CA SER A 213 -6.79 12.45 -3.18
C SER A 213 -5.34 11.97 -3.20
N THR A 214 -5.11 10.68 -2.94
CA THR A 214 -3.77 10.07 -3.03
C THR A 214 -3.27 10.01 -4.48
N ILE A 215 -4.13 9.62 -5.42
CA ILE A 215 -3.77 9.48 -6.85
C ILE A 215 -3.42 10.84 -7.49
N VAL A 216 -4.14 11.90 -7.13
CA VAL A 216 -3.92 13.24 -7.72
C VAL A 216 -2.80 14.02 -7.03
N ASN A 217 -2.21 13.50 -5.95
CA ASN A 217 -1.13 14.18 -5.24
C ASN A 217 0.23 14.00 -5.97
N PRO A 218 0.89 15.10 -6.40
CA PRO A 218 2.20 15.09 -7.09
C PRO A 218 3.31 14.38 -6.32
N ALA A 219 3.29 14.50 -4.99
CA ALA A 219 4.30 13.94 -4.11
C ALA A 219 4.07 12.45 -3.85
N THR A 220 2.95 11.88 -4.31
CA THR A 220 2.67 10.45 -4.17
C THR A 220 3.72 9.65 -4.92
N GLN A 221 4.34 8.73 -4.18
CA GLN A 221 5.36 7.83 -4.69
C GLN A 221 4.71 6.74 -5.53
N GLU A 222 5.41 6.24 -6.56
CA GLU A 222 4.91 5.16 -7.42
C GLU A 222 4.43 3.94 -6.62
N TYR A 223 5.11 3.60 -5.51
CA TYR A 223 4.69 2.51 -4.63
C TYR A 223 3.33 2.77 -3.97
N ILE A 224 3.09 3.99 -3.50
CA ILE A 224 1.81 4.37 -2.90
C ILE A 224 0.73 4.47 -3.97
N LEU A 225 1.07 4.95 -5.17
CA LEU A 225 0.16 4.98 -6.31
C LEU A 225 -0.26 3.55 -6.72
N ALA A 226 0.68 2.60 -6.77
CA ALA A 226 0.38 1.20 -7.02
C ALA A 226 -0.56 0.63 -5.95
N SER A 227 -0.28 0.89 -4.67
CA SER A 227 -1.13 0.46 -3.56
C SER A 227 -2.54 1.08 -3.64
N ALA A 228 -2.64 2.36 -3.96
CA ALA A 228 -3.90 3.07 -4.14
C ALA A 228 -4.78 2.42 -5.22
N HIS A 229 -4.19 2.12 -6.38
CA HIS A 229 -4.90 1.40 -7.44
C HIS A 229 -5.26 -0.03 -7.03
N GLN A 230 -4.42 -0.73 -6.26
CA GLN A 230 -4.79 -2.05 -5.73
C GLN A 230 -6.04 -1.95 -4.83
N ILE A 231 -6.09 -0.97 -3.93
CA ILE A 231 -7.23 -0.73 -3.04
C ILE A 231 -8.50 -0.41 -3.85
N LEU A 232 -8.43 0.42 -4.90
CA LEU A 232 -9.58 0.64 -5.80
C LEU A 232 -10.01 -0.64 -6.51
N GLY A 233 -9.03 -1.45 -6.94
CA GLY A 233 -9.26 -2.78 -7.49
C GLY A 233 -10.11 -3.64 -6.55
N GLN A 234 -9.70 -3.71 -5.28
CA GLN A 234 -10.38 -4.47 -4.23
C GLN A 234 -11.75 -3.88 -3.87
N ILE A 235 -11.89 -2.56 -3.82
CA ILE A 235 -13.18 -1.88 -3.60
C ILE A 235 -14.22 -2.29 -4.65
N TYR A 236 -13.80 -2.35 -5.92
CA TYR A 236 -14.70 -2.67 -7.02
C TYR A 236 -14.88 -4.18 -7.26
N ILE A 237 -14.19 -5.04 -6.51
CA ILE A 237 -14.05 -6.46 -6.85
C ILE A 237 -15.38 -7.21 -6.94
N PHE A 238 -16.35 -6.86 -6.09
CA PHE A 238 -17.68 -7.49 -6.08
C PHE A 238 -18.68 -6.84 -7.05
N ASN A 239 -18.51 -5.54 -7.35
CA ASN A 239 -19.57 -4.73 -7.97
C ASN A 239 -19.27 -4.28 -9.39
N ASN A 240 -17.99 -4.23 -9.80
CA ASN A 240 -17.63 -3.76 -11.14
C ASN A 240 -16.35 -4.43 -11.66
N PHE A 241 -16.54 -5.48 -12.45
CA PHE A 241 -15.44 -6.27 -13.01
C PHE A 241 -14.42 -5.43 -13.79
N GLN A 242 -14.90 -4.55 -14.68
CA GLN A 242 -14.00 -3.79 -15.56
C GLN A 242 -13.19 -2.76 -14.79
N LYS A 243 -13.83 -1.99 -13.89
CA LYS A 243 -13.12 -1.01 -13.05
C LYS A 243 -12.13 -1.70 -12.12
N SER A 244 -12.50 -2.83 -11.51
CA SER A 244 -11.60 -3.60 -10.66
C SER A 244 -10.38 -4.08 -11.46
N LYS A 245 -10.61 -4.75 -12.61
CA LYS A 245 -9.56 -5.27 -13.48
C LYS A 245 -8.59 -4.20 -13.95
N GLN A 246 -9.10 -3.05 -14.41
CA GLN A 246 -8.27 -1.94 -14.89
C GLN A 246 -7.31 -1.44 -13.78
N ASN A 247 -7.84 -1.26 -12.58
CA ASN A 247 -7.04 -0.78 -11.43
C ASN A 247 -6.02 -1.83 -10.96
N LEU A 248 -6.40 -3.11 -10.88
CA LEU A 248 -5.48 -4.19 -10.50
C LEU A 248 -4.36 -4.36 -11.53
N ILE A 249 -4.66 -4.32 -12.84
CA ILE A 249 -3.62 -4.39 -13.89
C ILE A 249 -2.68 -3.19 -13.82
N PHE A 250 -3.21 -1.98 -13.61
CA PHE A 250 -2.39 -0.79 -13.46
C PHE A 250 -1.43 -0.90 -12.26
N SER A 251 -1.96 -1.34 -11.11
CA SER A 251 -1.16 -1.60 -9.91
C SER A 251 -0.07 -2.66 -10.12
N TYR A 252 -0.42 -3.79 -10.75
CA TYR A 252 0.53 -4.85 -11.12
C TYR A 252 1.68 -4.32 -11.97
N ASN A 253 1.37 -3.54 -13.02
CA ASN A 253 2.38 -2.98 -13.91
C ASN A 253 3.32 -2.01 -13.19
N LEU A 254 2.78 -1.18 -12.28
CA LEU A 254 3.61 -0.30 -11.44
C LEU A 254 4.53 -1.11 -10.52
N TYR A 255 4.03 -2.08 -9.77
CA TYR A 255 4.87 -2.91 -8.90
C TYR A 255 5.96 -3.64 -9.70
N LYS A 256 5.64 -4.13 -10.90
CA LYS A 256 6.61 -4.74 -11.81
C LYS A 256 7.68 -3.75 -12.27
N LYS A 257 7.30 -2.53 -12.67
CA LYS A 257 8.24 -1.45 -13.04
C LYS A 257 9.23 -1.15 -11.92
N MET A 258 8.76 -1.13 -10.67
CA MET A 258 9.58 -0.90 -9.48
C MET A 258 10.33 -2.15 -8.96
N ASN A 259 10.27 -3.28 -9.67
CA ASN A 259 10.83 -4.57 -9.24
C ASN A 259 10.33 -5.06 -7.86
N VAL A 260 9.10 -4.73 -7.48
CA VAL A 260 8.45 -5.21 -6.24
C VAL A 260 7.62 -6.46 -6.56
N LEU A 261 8.32 -7.53 -6.94
CA LEU A 261 7.69 -8.74 -7.49
C LEU A 261 6.75 -9.45 -6.49
N SER A 262 7.02 -9.37 -5.19
CA SER A 262 6.14 -9.97 -4.18
C SER A 262 4.72 -9.39 -4.22
N GLN A 263 4.58 -8.07 -4.38
CA GLN A 263 3.27 -7.43 -4.48
C GLN A 263 2.64 -7.61 -5.86
N ALA A 264 3.45 -7.59 -6.93
CA ALA A 264 2.96 -7.89 -8.27
C ALA A 264 2.38 -9.32 -8.34
N ASN A 265 3.03 -10.29 -7.70
CA ASN A 265 2.58 -11.67 -7.66
C ASN A 265 1.30 -11.84 -6.84
N VAL A 266 1.12 -11.12 -5.73
CA VAL A 266 -0.17 -11.12 -5.01
C VAL A 266 -1.31 -10.70 -5.94
N ILE A 267 -1.12 -9.66 -6.76
CA ILE A 267 -2.16 -9.23 -7.70
C ILE A 267 -2.40 -10.27 -8.79
N LYS A 268 -1.32 -10.78 -9.41
CA LYS A 268 -1.40 -11.73 -10.53
C LYS A 268 -1.99 -13.08 -10.09
N ASN A 269 -1.48 -13.61 -8.99
CA ASN A 269 -1.69 -14.97 -8.54
C ASN A 269 -2.78 -15.10 -7.46
N ASN A 270 -3.37 -13.98 -7.02
CA ASN A 270 -4.52 -13.97 -6.12
C ASN A 270 -5.61 -12.96 -6.57
N ASP A 271 -5.39 -11.64 -6.45
CA ASP A 271 -6.46 -10.63 -6.62
C ASP A 271 -7.19 -10.73 -7.98
N LEU A 272 -6.44 -10.89 -9.08
CA LEU A 272 -7.03 -10.99 -10.42
C LEU A 272 -7.83 -12.28 -10.61
N ILE A 273 -7.41 -13.39 -10.00
CA ILE A 273 -8.11 -14.67 -10.10
C ILE A 273 -9.38 -14.62 -9.25
N PHE A 274 -9.28 -14.11 -8.02
CA PHE A 274 -10.43 -13.89 -7.16
C PHE A 274 -11.48 -12.98 -7.83
N LEU A 275 -11.04 -11.92 -8.51
CA LEU A 275 -11.94 -11.09 -9.33
C LEU A 275 -12.68 -11.90 -10.40
N HIS A 276 -12.00 -12.76 -11.15
CA HIS A 276 -12.68 -13.62 -12.13
C HIS A 276 -13.61 -14.61 -11.44
N ASN A 277 -13.20 -15.14 -10.29
CA ASN A 277 -13.95 -16.11 -9.53
C ASN A 277 -15.31 -15.55 -9.06
N VAL A 278 -15.27 -14.40 -8.39
CA VAL A 278 -16.46 -13.70 -7.88
C VAL A 278 -17.47 -13.39 -8.99
N HIS A 279 -16.97 -13.08 -10.20
CA HIS A 279 -17.79 -12.78 -11.38
C HIS A 279 -18.13 -14.01 -12.24
N GLN A 280 -17.87 -15.23 -11.76
CA GLN A 280 -18.15 -16.49 -12.46
C GLN A 280 -17.49 -16.57 -13.85
N LYS A 281 -16.29 -15.99 -13.98
CA LYS A 281 -15.51 -15.97 -15.22
C LYS A 281 -14.36 -16.97 -15.14
N TYR A 282 -14.06 -17.57 -16.28
CA TYR A 282 -12.90 -18.44 -16.40
C TYR A 282 -11.62 -17.62 -16.42
N PHE A 283 -10.61 -18.10 -15.71
CA PHE A 283 -9.25 -17.60 -15.70
C PHE A 283 -8.28 -18.74 -16.03
N PRO A 284 -7.28 -18.56 -16.90
CA PRO A 284 -6.32 -19.62 -17.23
C PRO A 284 -5.71 -20.25 -15.98
N LEU A 285 -5.66 -21.58 -15.93
CA LEU A 285 -5.00 -22.29 -14.84
C LEU A 285 -3.47 -22.29 -15.08
N ASP A 286 -2.70 -22.06 -14.02
CA ASP A 286 -1.26 -21.82 -13.93
C ASP A 286 -0.81 -22.37 -12.56
N GLU A 287 0.44 -22.83 -12.47
CA GLU A 287 1.04 -23.46 -11.29
C GLU A 287 1.37 -22.45 -10.20
N ASP A 288 1.66 -21.20 -10.58
CA ASP A 288 2.01 -20.12 -9.65
C ASP A 288 0.80 -19.53 -8.89
N MET A 289 -0.41 -20.02 -9.15
CA MET A 289 -1.62 -19.52 -8.51
C MET A 289 -1.72 -19.91 -7.04
N ASP A 290 -2.35 -19.03 -6.27
CA ASP A 290 -2.83 -19.36 -4.94
C ASP A 290 -3.75 -20.60 -5.00
N ILE A 291 -3.47 -21.58 -4.14
CA ILE A 291 -4.10 -22.91 -4.19
C ILE A 291 -5.60 -22.83 -3.89
N GLU A 292 -6.01 -21.96 -2.97
CA GLU A 292 -7.42 -21.71 -2.68
C GLU A 292 -8.13 -21.06 -3.87
N GLU A 293 -7.51 -20.07 -4.54
CA GLU A 293 -8.11 -19.45 -5.73
C GLU A 293 -8.16 -20.40 -6.94
N GLN A 294 -7.19 -21.30 -7.07
CA GLN A 294 -7.20 -22.37 -8.06
C GLN A 294 -8.35 -23.35 -7.79
N ALA A 295 -8.57 -23.74 -6.54
CA ALA A 295 -9.72 -24.55 -6.15
C ALA A 295 -11.05 -23.85 -6.47
N HIS A 296 -11.15 -22.54 -6.20
CA HIS A 296 -12.34 -21.74 -6.52
C HIS A 296 -12.60 -21.70 -8.04
N GLN A 297 -11.57 -21.58 -8.88
CA GLN A 297 -11.71 -21.71 -10.34
C GLN A 297 -12.22 -23.11 -10.76
N TYR A 298 -11.83 -24.20 -10.08
CA TYR A 298 -12.37 -25.54 -10.36
C TYR A 298 -13.86 -25.67 -10.00
N ILE A 299 -14.32 -25.00 -8.94
CA ILE A 299 -15.75 -24.93 -8.57
C ILE A 299 -16.56 -24.26 -9.69
N ILE A 300 -16.05 -23.15 -10.24
CA ILE A 300 -16.69 -22.43 -11.36
C ILE A 300 -16.76 -23.28 -12.63
N ARG A 301 -15.76 -24.13 -12.85
CA ARG A 301 -15.73 -25.14 -13.94
C ARG A 301 -16.58 -26.37 -13.69
N LYS A 302 -17.29 -26.43 -12.56
CA LYS A 302 -18.10 -27.61 -12.16
C LYS A 302 -17.24 -28.88 -12.03
N GLN A 303 -16.04 -28.74 -11.49
CA GLN A 303 -15.12 -29.86 -11.18
C GLN A 303 -14.88 -29.95 -9.66
N PRO A 304 -15.90 -30.32 -8.87
CA PRO A 304 -15.85 -30.26 -7.40
C PRO A 304 -14.78 -31.19 -6.81
N ASP A 305 -14.56 -32.37 -7.37
CA ASP A 305 -13.57 -33.33 -6.85
C ASP A 305 -12.15 -32.77 -6.88
N LYS A 306 -11.79 -32.07 -7.97
CA LYS A 306 -10.48 -31.41 -8.09
C LYS A 306 -10.35 -30.25 -7.12
N ALA A 307 -11.43 -29.48 -6.93
CA ALA A 307 -11.43 -28.40 -5.95
C ALA A 307 -11.20 -28.95 -4.53
N ILE A 308 -11.90 -30.02 -4.15
CA ILE A 308 -11.76 -30.65 -2.83
C ILE A 308 -10.33 -31.16 -2.62
N ALA A 309 -9.74 -31.84 -3.62
CA ALA A 309 -8.36 -32.32 -3.53
C ALA A 309 -7.35 -31.18 -3.28
N LEU A 310 -7.50 -30.04 -3.96
CA LEU A 310 -6.64 -28.88 -3.73
C LEU A 310 -6.89 -28.24 -2.36
N LEU A 311 -8.14 -28.20 -1.90
CA LEU A 311 -8.47 -27.68 -0.57
C LEU A 311 -7.91 -28.56 0.54
N ASP A 312 -7.87 -29.89 0.36
CA ASP A 312 -7.19 -30.81 1.28
C ASP A 312 -5.69 -30.52 1.34
N MET A 313 -5.05 -30.31 0.18
CA MET A 313 -3.64 -29.94 0.11
C MET A 313 -3.36 -28.59 0.78
N ALA A 314 -4.19 -27.57 0.52
CA ALA A 314 -4.07 -26.25 1.12
C ALA A 314 -4.18 -26.29 2.65
N GLU A 315 -5.15 -27.06 3.15
CA GLU A 315 -5.36 -27.25 4.60
C GLU A 315 -4.18 -27.97 5.27
N GLN A 316 -3.57 -28.94 4.59
CA GLN A 316 -2.37 -29.62 5.09
C GLN A 316 -1.15 -28.69 5.15
N GLN A 317 -1.01 -27.77 4.19
CA GLN A 317 0.13 -26.84 4.12
C GLN A 317 -0.02 -25.66 5.08
N ASN A 318 -1.21 -25.05 5.12
CA ASN A 318 -1.45 -23.75 5.76
C ASN A 318 -2.41 -23.82 6.95
N GLY A 319 -2.97 -25.00 7.24
CA GLY A 319 -4.05 -25.16 8.20
C GLY A 319 -5.41 -24.69 7.65
N LYS A 320 -6.46 -24.91 8.46
CA LYS A 320 -7.81 -24.44 8.12
C LYS A 320 -7.89 -22.92 8.13
N ASN A 321 -8.51 -22.37 7.09
CA ASN A 321 -8.81 -20.94 7.00
C ASN A 321 -10.21 -20.69 6.41
N LYS A 322 -10.68 -19.44 6.48
CA LYS A 322 -12.02 -19.04 6.04
C LYS A 322 -12.31 -19.36 4.56
N PHE A 323 -11.34 -19.14 3.66
CA PHE A 323 -11.52 -19.38 2.23
C PHE A 323 -11.54 -20.87 1.92
N ASN A 324 -10.66 -21.64 2.56
CA ASN A 324 -10.63 -23.09 2.45
C ASN A 324 -12.01 -23.71 2.78
N LEU A 325 -12.55 -23.37 3.95
CA LEU A 325 -13.85 -23.85 4.41
C LEU A 325 -14.99 -23.35 3.51
N PHE A 326 -14.95 -22.08 3.10
CA PHE A 326 -15.98 -21.49 2.26
C PHE A 326 -16.05 -22.16 0.89
N TYR A 327 -14.92 -22.32 0.21
CA TYR A 327 -14.85 -22.99 -1.09
C TYR A 327 -15.21 -24.47 -0.99
N ARG A 328 -14.79 -25.15 0.08
CA ARG A 328 -15.21 -26.53 0.34
C ARG A 328 -16.73 -26.62 0.47
N SER A 329 -17.35 -25.70 1.20
CA SER A 329 -18.82 -25.63 1.34
C SER A 329 -19.53 -25.41 0.01
N MET A 330 -18.93 -24.63 -0.91
CA MET A 330 -19.46 -24.42 -2.25
C MET A 330 -19.35 -25.69 -3.10
N ALA A 331 -18.23 -26.42 -3.00
CA ALA A 331 -17.98 -27.64 -3.77
C ALA A 331 -18.85 -28.83 -3.32
N THR A 332 -19.07 -28.98 -2.01
CA THR A 332 -19.79 -30.13 -1.42
C THR A 332 -21.25 -29.82 -1.09
N ASP A 333 -21.70 -28.59 -1.29
CA ASP A 333 -23.02 -28.13 -0.85
C ASP A 333 -23.28 -28.33 0.66
N ASN A 334 -22.23 -28.13 1.48
CA ASN A 334 -22.31 -28.40 2.92
C ASN A 334 -22.52 -27.12 3.73
N TYR A 335 -23.73 -26.98 4.27
CA TYR A 335 -24.16 -25.88 5.11
C TYR A 335 -23.27 -25.63 6.35
N HIS A 336 -22.84 -26.71 7.03
CA HIS A 336 -22.06 -26.59 8.27
C HIS A 336 -20.68 -25.98 8.01
N LEU A 337 -20.03 -26.37 6.90
CA LEU A 337 -18.75 -25.78 6.48
C LEU A 337 -18.89 -24.29 6.16
N CYS A 338 -20.03 -23.88 5.58
CA CYS A 338 -20.27 -22.47 5.29
C CYS A 338 -20.41 -21.64 6.57
N LYS A 339 -21.14 -22.16 7.57
CA LYS A 339 -21.24 -21.54 8.91
C LYS A 339 -19.88 -21.43 9.60
N GLU A 340 -19.07 -22.48 9.54
CA GLU A 340 -17.73 -22.47 10.11
C GLU A 340 -16.84 -21.43 9.41
N ALA A 341 -16.89 -21.34 8.08
CA ALA A 341 -16.17 -20.32 7.32
C ALA A 341 -16.54 -18.89 7.74
N LEU A 342 -17.84 -18.61 7.92
CA LEU A 342 -18.34 -17.33 8.40
C LEU A 342 -17.82 -17.01 9.80
N HIS A 343 -17.80 -18.00 10.70
CA HIS A 343 -17.25 -17.82 12.04
C HIS A 343 -15.76 -17.41 11.99
N PHE A 344 -14.95 -18.10 11.19
CA PHE A 344 -13.55 -17.74 10.97
C PHE A 344 -13.40 -16.33 10.38
N ALA A 345 -14.24 -15.95 9.42
CA ALA A 345 -14.21 -14.63 8.80
C ALA A 345 -14.52 -13.51 9.82
N MET A 346 -15.51 -13.71 10.69
CA MET A 346 -15.86 -12.78 11.76
C MET A 346 -14.73 -12.63 12.79
N MET A 347 -14.06 -13.73 13.15
CA MET A 347 -12.94 -13.71 14.09
C MET A 347 -11.70 -13.01 13.52
N ASP A 348 -11.48 -13.10 12.20
CA ASP A 348 -10.43 -12.37 11.49
C ASP A 348 -10.69 -10.84 11.44
N GLY A 349 -11.91 -10.39 11.72
CA GLY A 349 -12.30 -8.98 11.71
C GLY A 349 -12.37 -8.35 10.31
N ASP A 350 -12.36 -9.17 9.26
CA ASP A 350 -12.42 -8.72 7.87
C ASP A 350 -13.87 -8.61 7.40
N PHE A 351 -14.44 -7.42 7.57
CA PHE A 351 -15.86 -7.19 7.33
C PHE A 351 -16.23 -7.37 5.86
N VAL A 352 -15.33 -7.05 4.94
CA VAL A 352 -15.58 -7.09 3.49
C VAL A 352 -15.85 -8.52 3.04
N PHE A 353 -14.94 -9.46 3.32
CA PHE A 353 -15.15 -10.85 2.91
C PHE A 353 -16.23 -11.54 3.75
N THR A 354 -16.36 -11.18 5.03
CA THR A 354 -17.45 -11.69 5.88
C THR A 354 -18.81 -11.36 5.27
N LYS A 355 -19.01 -10.10 4.87
CA LYS A 355 -20.26 -9.66 4.23
C LYS A 355 -20.51 -10.40 2.92
N TRP A 356 -19.50 -10.51 2.05
CA TRP A 356 -19.63 -11.23 0.79
C TRP A 356 -19.98 -12.72 0.99
N MET A 357 -19.29 -13.42 1.90
CA MET A 357 -19.58 -14.82 2.23
C MET A 357 -21.01 -14.96 2.78
N PHE A 358 -21.46 -14.00 3.58
CA PHE A 358 -22.81 -14.00 4.15
C PHE A 358 -23.88 -13.80 3.07
N GLU A 359 -23.69 -12.85 2.16
CA GLU A 359 -24.60 -12.63 1.02
C GLU A 359 -24.73 -13.89 0.15
N LYS A 360 -23.61 -14.58 -0.11
CA LYS A 360 -23.60 -15.85 -0.85
C LYS A 360 -24.30 -16.99 -0.09
N PHE A 361 -24.17 -17.01 1.23
CA PHE A 361 -24.89 -17.95 2.08
C PHE A 361 -26.40 -17.70 2.05
N GLU A 362 -26.85 -16.44 2.16
CA GLU A 362 -28.28 -16.09 2.09
C GLU A 362 -28.89 -16.45 0.74
N GLU A 363 -28.21 -16.10 -0.36
CA GLU A 363 -28.63 -16.40 -1.72
C GLU A 363 -28.87 -17.91 -1.92
N LYS A 364 -28.03 -18.74 -1.28
CA LYS A 364 -28.03 -20.19 -1.48
C LYS A 364 -28.93 -20.97 -0.53
N TYR A 365 -29.07 -20.55 0.73
CA TYR A 365 -29.72 -21.37 1.77
C TYR A 365 -30.92 -20.72 2.45
N VAL A 366 -31.10 -19.39 2.31
CA VAL A 366 -32.24 -18.70 2.93
C VAL A 366 -33.31 -18.44 1.87
N LEU A 367 -32.95 -17.79 0.76
CA LEU A 367 -33.90 -17.38 -0.28
C LEU A 367 -34.43 -18.54 -1.15
N THR A 368 -33.65 -19.61 -1.30
CA THR A 368 -34.05 -20.84 -1.99
C THR A 368 -35.06 -21.64 -1.20
N ASN A 369 -34.97 -21.64 0.14
CA ASN A 369 -35.93 -22.34 1.00
C ASN A 369 -37.30 -21.66 1.03
N GLU A 370 -37.37 -20.32 0.92
CA GLU A 370 -38.66 -19.61 0.82
C GLU A 370 -39.37 -19.86 -0.53
N ARG A 371 -38.62 -20.06 -1.61
CA ARG A 371 -39.21 -20.41 -2.93
C ARG A 371 -39.64 -21.87 -3.03
N GLY A 372 -39.07 -22.77 -2.22
CA GLY A 372 -39.47 -24.17 -2.14
C GLY A 372 -40.74 -24.43 -1.31
N ILE A 373 -41.17 -23.47 -0.49
CA ILE A 373 -42.41 -23.56 0.32
C ILE A 373 -43.62 -22.98 -0.43
N LEU A 374 -43.40 -22.28 -1.55
CA LEU A 374 -44.45 -21.67 -2.38
C LEU A 374 -44.78 -22.44 -3.67
N ASN A 375 -44.26 -23.67 -3.84
CA ASN A 375 -44.59 -24.54 -4.97
C ASN A 375 -45.32 -25.81 -4.53
#